data_AF-A0A315ANQ6-F1
#
_entry.id   AF-A0A315ANQ6-F1
#
_cell.length_a   1.000
_cell.length_b   1.000
_cell.length_c   1.000
_cell.angle_alpha   90.00
_cell.angle_beta   90.00
_cell.angle_gamma   90.00
#
_symmetry.space_group_name_H-M   'P 1'
#
loop_
_entity.id
_entity.type
_entity.pdbx_description
1 polymer ?
#
loop_
_entity_poly.entity_id
_entity_poly.type
_entity_poly.pdbx_seq_one_letter_code
_entity_poly.pdbx_strand_id
1 'polypeptide(L)'
;MRSLFHFAFHVTNLDEARRFYGGLLGCKEGRSTATWVDFDFFSHQISLHLGEPFKTSLTGHVGEHLVPMPHFGLILQKDDWQALADRLQAAKMNFVIEPHLRFAGQPGEQWTMFFMDPFGNPIEVKGFSSLDTVYAS
;
A
#
# COMPACT_ATOMS: atom_id res chain seq x y z
N MET A 1 0.51 7.38 23.94
CA MET A 1 -0.47 6.31 23.63
C MET A 1 -0.05 5.66 22.32
N ARG A 2 -0.02 4.33 22.23
CA ARG A 2 0.26 3.61 20.97
C ARG A 2 -1.04 3.03 20.44
N SER A 3 -1.45 3.44 19.25
CA SER A 3 -2.58 2.88 18.50
C SER A 3 -2.05 2.27 17.20
N LEU A 4 -2.71 1.22 16.73
CA LEU A 4 -2.46 0.64 15.41
C LEU A 4 -3.62 1.05 14.49
N PHE A 5 -3.31 1.34 13.23
CA PHE A 5 -4.34 1.55 12.23
C PHE A 5 -5.02 0.22 11.87
N HIS A 6 -6.33 0.26 11.65
CA HIS A 6 -7.14 -0.87 11.19
C HIS A 6 -7.98 -0.42 9.99
N PHE A 7 -7.95 -1.19 8.91
CA PHE A 7 -8.79 -0.94 7.74
C PHE A 7 -9.41 -2.23 7.21
N ALA A 8 -10.72 -2.24 7.07
CA ALA A 8 -11.46 -3.35 6.50
C ALA A 8 -12.00 -2.98 5.12
N PHE A 9 -11.85 -3.87 4.15
CA PHE A 9 -12.33 -3.67 2.79
C PHE A 9 -12.71 -4.98 2.11
N HIS A 10 -13.45 -4.87 1.01
CA HIS A 10 -13.91 -6.04 0.28
C HIS A 10 -12.91 -6.51 -0.77
N VAL A 11 -12.84 -7.83 -0.90
CA VAL A 11 -12.14 -8.56 -1.95
C VAL A 11 -13.07 -9.64 -2.49
N THR A 12 -12.78 -10.17 -3.68
CA THR A 12 -13.63 -11.20 -4.30
C THR A 12 -13.12 -12.63 -4.08
N ASN A 13 -11.87 -12.80 -3.64
CA ASN A 13 -11.25 -14.11 -3.45
C ASN A 13 -10.16 -14.09 -2.35
N LEU A 14 -10.32 -14.90 -1.29
CA LEU A 14 -9.36 -14.90 -0.17
C LEU A 14 -8.01 -15.57 -0.52
N ASP A 15 -7.98 -16.54 -1.43
CA ASP A 15 -6.72 -17.19 -1.82
C ASP A 15 -5.87 -16.30 -2.72
N GLU A 16 -6.51 -15.52 -3.58
CA GLU A 16 -5.85 -14.45 -4.33
C GLU A 16 -5.31 -13.36 -3.41
N ALA A 17 -6.09 -12.98 -2.40
CA ALA A 17 -5.62 -12.07 -1.36
C ALA A 17 -4.39 -12.63 -0.63
N ARG A 18 -4.38 -13.91 -0.24
CA ARG A 18 -3.21 -14.55 0.38
C ARG A 18 -1.98 -14.55 -0.51
N ARG A 19 -2.14 -14.86 -1.79
CA ARG A 19 -1.02 -14.81 -2.76
C ARG A 19 -0.44 -13.41 -2.88
N PHE A 20 -1.29 -12.39 -2.92
CA PHE A 20 -0.85 -11.01 -3.05
C PHE A 20 -0.32 -10.43 -1.73
N TYR A 21 -1.16 -10.31 -0.70
CA TYR A 21 -0.80 -9.68 0.57
C TYR A 21 0.21 -10.53 1.35
N GLY A 22 -0.02 -11.84 1.46
CA GLY A 22 0.88 -12.75 2.17
C GLY A 22 2.16 -13.09 1.38
N GLY A 23 1.99 -13.49 0.12
CA GLY A 23 3.09 -13.92 -0.73
C GLY A 23 3.94 -12.77 -1.27
N LEU A 24 3.31 -11.87 -2.03
CA LEU A 24 4.04 -10.80 -2.72
C LEU A 24 4.43 -9.64 -1.77
N LEU A 25 3.48 -9.12 -1.00
CA LEU A 25 3.77 -8.02 -0.05
C LEU A 25 4.50 -8.49 1.20
N GLY A 26 4.43 -9.79 1.52
CA GLY A 26 5.11 -10.38 2.68
C GLY A 26 4.39 -10.11 4.01
N CYS A 27 3.10 -9.77 3.98
CA CYS A 27 2.30 -9.57 5.18
C CYS A 27 2.08 -10.91 5.90
N LYS A 28 2.05 -10.89 7.23
CA LYS A 28 1.77 -12.10 8.01
C LYS A 28 0.26 -12.28 8.15
N GLU A 29 -0.26 -13.44 7.73
CA GLU A 29 -1.67 -13.79 7.98
C GLU A 29 -1.94 -13.87 9.48
N GLY A 30 -3.05 -13.27 9.90
CA GLY A 30 -3.58 -13.29 11.26
C GLY A 30 -4.75 -14.26 11.39
N ARG A 31 -5.88 -13.75 11.89
CA ARG A 31 -7.11 -14.54 12.04
C ARG A 31 -7.83 -14.64 10.70
N SER A 32 -8.59 -15.70 10.49
CA SER A 32 -9.39 -15.87 9.28
C SER A 32 -10.61 -16.76 9.51
N THR A 33 -11.57 -16.66 8.59
CA THR A 33 -12.74 -17.52 8.46
C THR A 33 -12.96 -17.87 6.99
N ALA A 34 -14.08 -18.53 6.67
CA ALA A 34 -14.50 -18.77 5.29
C ALA A 34 -14.81 -17.48 4.51
N THR A 35 -15.06 -16.35 5.18
CA THR A 35 -15.51 -15.11 4.54
C THR A 35 -14.60 -13.91 4.75
N TRP A 36 -13.52 -14.04 5.54
CA TRP A 36 -12.56 -12.95 5.73
C TRP A 36 -11.19 -13.42 6.24
N VAL A 37 -10.17 -12.58 6.09
CA VAL A 37 -8.80 -12.78 6.59
C VAL A 37 -8.17 -11.46 7.06
N ASP A 38 -7.55 -11.49 8.23
CA ASP A 38 -6.72 -10.40 8.76
C ASP A 38 -5.26 -10.58 8.30
N PHE A 39 -4.56 -9.48 8.03
CA PHE A 39 -3.11 -9.45 7.87
C PHE A 39 -2.45 -8.42 8.80
N ASP A 40 -1.27 -8.76 9.32
CA ASP A 40 -0.30 -7.78 9.79
C ASP A 40 0.29 -7.07 8.55
N PHE A 41 -0.23 -5.87 8.32
CA PHE A 41 0.16 -4.97 7.26
C PHE A 41 1.18 -3.97 7.82
N PHE A 42 2.42 -4.45 7.99
CA PHE A 42 3.56 -3.65 8.44
C PHE A 42 3.29 -2.95 9.79
N SER A 43 2.94 -3.74 10.81
CA SER A 43 2.55 -3.31 12.17
C SER A 43 1.15 -2.67 12.29
N HIS A 44 0.41 -2.59 11.19
CA HIS A 44 -1.01 -2.23 11.17
C HIS A 44 -1.86 -3.43 10.77
N GLN A 45 -3.18 -3.30 10.84
CA GLN A 45 -4.08 -4.38 10.46
C GLN A 45 -4.87 -3.98 9.22
N ILE A 46 -4.91 -4.89 8.24
CA ILE A 46 -5.96 -4.89 7.22
C ILE A 46 -6.83 -6.14 7.38
N SER A 47 -8.14 -5.99 7.20
CA SER A 47 -9.13 -7.07 7.26
C SER A 47 -9.86 -7.17 5.92
N LEU A 48 -9.63 -8.26 5.20
CA LEU A 48 -10.15 -8.46 3.86
C LEU A 48 -11.37 -9.36 3.93
N HIS A 49 -12.53 -8.83 3.56
CA HIS A 49 -13.81 -9.52 3.60
C HIS A 49 -14.29 -9.87 2.18
N LEU A 50 -14.94 -11.02 1.99
CA LEU A 50 -15.60 -11.31 0.73
C LEU A 50 -16.76 -10.32 0.49
N GLY A 51 -16.77 -9.65 -0.67
CA GLY A 51 -17.83 -8.72 -1.05
C GLY A 51 -17.51 -7.94 -2.33
N GLU A 52 -18.24 -6.84 -2.56
CA GLU A 52 -17.99 -5.93 -3.68
C GLU A 52 -16.87 -4.93 -3.33
N PRO A 53 -15.71 -4.96 -4.03
CA PRO A 53 -14.62 -4.01 -3.81
C PRO A 53 -15.04 -2.56 -4.04
N PHE A 54 -14.28 -1.62 -3.46
CA PHE A 54 -14.56 -0.20 -3.68
C PHE A 54 -14.38 0.17 -5.16
N LYS A 55 -15.25 1.06 -5.64
CA LYS A 55 -15.03 1.69 -6.95
C LYS A 55 -13.89 2.70 -6.83
N THR A 56 -12.90 2.58 -7.70
CA THR A 56 -11.76 3.50 -7.74
C THR A 56 -11.72 4.26 -9.06
N SER A 57 -11.29 5.52 -9.02
CA SER A 57 -11.13 6.36 -10.22
C SER A 57 -9.96 7.33 -10.08
N LEU A 58 -9.34 7.72 -11.20
CA LEU A 58 -8.24 8.70 -11.24
C LEU A 58 -8.79 10.12 -11.01
N THR A 59 -9.01 10.47 -9.73
CA THR A 59 -9.63 11.74 -9.33
C THR A 59 -8.85 12.49 -8.26
N GLY A 60 -7.85 11.86 -7.63
CA GLY A 60 -7.00 12.53 -6.64
C GLY A 60 -5.96 13.40 -7.33
N HIS A 61 -5.82 14.66 -6.92
CA HIS A 61 -4.82 15.56 -7.48
C HIS A 61 -3.58 15.66 -6.59
N VAL A 62 -2.41 15.37 -7.14
CA VAL A 62 -1.10 15.57 -6.49
C VAL A 62 -0.21 16.36 -7.44
N GLY A 63 -0.15 17.67 -7.26
CA GLY A 63 0.40 18.59 -8.27
C GLY A 63 -0.41 18.48 -9.56
N GLU A 64 0.26 18.22 -10.68
CA GLU A 64 -0.38 18.02 -11.99
C GLU A 64 -0.77 16.55 -12.26
N HIS A 65 -0.48 15.62 -11.34
CA HIS A 65 -0.75 14.20 -11.52
C HIS A 65 -2.08 13.78 -10.90
N LEU A 66 -2.83 12.95 -11.63
CA LEU A 66 -3.99 12.24 -11.09
C LEU A 66 -3.57 10.91 -10.48
N VAL A 67 -4.05 10.65 -9.27
CA VAL A 67 -3.88 9.38 -8.55
C VAL A 67 -5.23 8.71 -8.30
N PRO A 68 -5.29 7.37 -8.26
CA PRO A 68 -6.54 6.66 -8.07
C PRO A 68 -7.08 6.86 -6.64
N MET A 69 -8.38 7.10 -6.52
CA MET A 69 -9.08 7.31 -5.26
C MET A 69 -10.29 6.38 -5.11
N PRO A 70 -10.61 5.89 -3.89
CA PRO A 70 -9.76 5.97 -2.71
C PRO A 70 -8.52 5.05 -2.86
N HIS A 71 -7.43 5.39 -2.19
CA HIS A 71 -6.28 4.50 -2.00
C HIS A 71 -5.91 4.44 -0.52
N PHE A 72 -5.19 3.39 -0.16
CA PHE A 72 -4.57 3.24 1.15
C PHE A 72 -3.10 2.89 0.96
N GLY A 73 -2.34 2.74 2.03
CA GLY A 73 -0.91 2.61 1.84
C GLY A 73 -0.07 2.50 3.08
N LEU A 74 1.23 2.61 2.83
CA LEU A 74 2.28 2.52 3.83
C LEU A 74 3.14 3.76 3.78
N ILE A 75 3.64 4.14 4.95
CA ILE A 75 4.74 5.08 5.12
C ILE A 75 5.86 4.28 5.77
N LEU A 76 6.96 4.12 5.05
CA LEU A 76 8.10 3.30 5.45
C LEU A 76 9.35 4.17 5.55
N GLN A 77 10.32 3.69 6.33
CA GLN A 77 11.69 4.19 6.17
C GLN A 77 12.22 3.80 4.79
N LYS A 78 13.13 4.62 4.26
CA LYS A 78 13.69 4.47 2.92
C LYS A 78 14.18 3.05 2.61
N ASP A 79 14.87 2.41 3.55
CA ASP A 79 15.46 1.09 3.33
C ASP A 79 14.39 0.00 3.20
N ASP A 80 13.35 0.04 4.04
CA ASP A 80 12.19 -0.86 3.95
C ASP A 80 11.37 -0.60 2.67
N TRP A 81 11.23 0.67 2.30
CA TRP A 81 10.59 1.06 1.05
C TRP A 81 11.34 0.50 -0.16
N GLN A 82 12.68 0.63 -0.19
CA GLN A 82 13.52 0.12 -1.27
C GLN A 82 13.42 -1.40 -1.37
N ALA A 83 13.48 -2.11 -0.24
CA ALA A 83 13.34 -3.56 -0.21
C ALA A 83 11.97 -4.03 -0.75
N LEU A 84 10.89 -3.30 -0.47
CA LEU A 84 9.58 -3.59 -1.04
C LEU A 84 9.51 -3.26 -2.54
N ALA A 85 10.07 -2.13 -2.97
CA ALA A 85 10.12 -1.73 -4.37
C ALA A 85 10.87 -2.77 -5.22
N ASP A 86 12.05 -3.19 -4.78
CA ASP A 86 12.88 -4.20 -5.46
C ASP A 86 12.12 -5.52 -5.61
N ARG A 87 11.41 -5.96 -4.56
CA ARG A 87 10.59 -7.18 -4.59
C ARG A 87 9.47 -7.08 -5.62
N LEU A 88 8.74 -5.97 -5.64
CA LEU A 88 7.64 -5.74 -6.57
C LEU A 88 8.14 -5.65 -8.02
N GLN A 89 9.28 -5.00 -8.25
CA GLN A 89 9.92 -4.94 -9.56
C GLN A 89 10.41 -6.32 -10.02
N ALA A 90 11.03 -7.11 -9.13
CA ALA A 90 11.44 -8.48 -9.44
C ALA A 90 10.26 -9.39 -9.79
N ALA A 91 9.11 -9.18 -9.16
CA ALA A 91 7.86 -9.84 -9.48
C ALA A 91 7.17 -9.31 -10.76
N LYS A 92 7.76 -8.30 -11.42
CA LYS A 92 7.21 -7.63 -12.61
C LYS A 92 5.81 -7.06 -12.37
N MET A 93 5.61 -6.46 -11.20
CA MET A 93 4.35 -5.79 -10.87
C MET A 93 4.10 -4.62 -11.84
N ASN A 94 2.85 -4.47 -12.28
CA ASN A 94 2.44 -3.29 -13.04
C ASN A 94 2.17 -2.14 -12.09
N PHE A 95 2.93 -1.06 -12.24
CA PHE A 95 2.76 0.14 -11.45
C PHE A 95 1.83 1.13 -12.14
N VAL A 96 0.98 1.81 -11.36
CA VAL A 96 0.27 3.03 -11.78
C VAL A 96 1.26 4.20 -11.78
N ILE A 97 2.16 4.22 -10.78
CA ILE A 97 3.28 5.14 -10.68
C ILE A 97 4.51 4.31 -10.27
N GLU A 98 5.52 4.25 -11.12
CA GLU A 98 6.75 3.49 -10.86
C GLU A 98 7.52 4.05 -9.64
N PRO A 99 8.32 3.20 -8.95
CA PRO A 99 9.18 3.65 -7.85
C PRO A 99 10.12 4.78 -8.26
N HIS A 100 9.97 5.96 -7.66
CA HIS A 100 10.86 7.10 -7.91
C HIS A 100 10.92 8.06 -6.71
N LEU A 101 11.94 8.92 -6.72
CA LEU A 101 12.10 10.02 -5.77
C LEU A 101 11.29 11.24 -6.21
N ARG A 102 10.55 11.84 -5.28
CA ARG A 102 9.85 13.11 -5.43
C ARG A 102 10.46 14.17 -4.51
N PHE A 103 10.44 15.41 -4.98
CA PHE A 103 10.88 16.57 -4.22
C PHE A 103 12.34 16.47 -3.71
N ALA A 104 13.23 15.90 -4.53
CA ALA A 104 14.64 15.71 -4.18
C ALA A 104 15.28 17.00 -3.63
N GLY A 105 15.88 16.91 -2.43
CA GLY A 105 16.52 18.01 -1.72
C GLY A 105 15.57 19.06 -1.11
N GLN A 106 14.25 18.87 -1.15
CA GLN A 106 13.25 19.76 -0.54
C GLN A 106 12.72 19.16 0.78
N PRO A 107 12.10 19.96 1.67
CA PRO A 107 11.56 19.46 2.95
C PRO A 107 10.60 18.27 2.83
N GLY A 108 9.90 18.15 1.69
CA GLY A 108 9.00 17.04 1.36
C GLY A 108 9.62 15.88 0.57
N GLU A 109 10.95 15.75 0.55
CA GLU A 109 11.63 14.65 -0.14
C GLU A 109 11.07 13.30 0.31
N GLN A 110 10.56 12.54 -0.66
CA GLN A 110 9.98 11.22 -0.41
C GLN A 110 10.11 10.33 -1.63
N TRP A 111 10.24 9.04 -1.41
CA TRP A 111 10.05 8.04 -2.44
C TRP A 111 8.58 7.67 -2.52
N THR A 112 8.07 7.38 -3.72
CA THR A 112 6.67 6.92 -3.88
C THR A 112 6.57 5.89 -4.99
N MET A 113 5.60 5.00 -4.83
CA MET A 113 5.10 4.10 -5.87
C MET A 113 3.61 3.88 -5.66
N PHE A 114 2.89 3.66 -6.76
CA PHE A 114 1.49 3.23 -6.75
C PHE A 114 1.32 1.97 -7.58
N PHE A 115 0.54 1.03 -7.08
CA PHE A 115 0.12 -0.17 -7.80
C PHE A 115 -1.28 -0.58 -7.33
N MET A 116 -1.89 -1.52 -8.03
CA MET A 116 -3.22 -2.04 -7.70
C MET A 116 -3.07 -3.45 -7.11
N ASP A 117 -3.87 -3.78 -6.10
CA ASP A 117 -4.08 -5.17 -5.74
C ASP A 117 -4.93 -5.89 -6.82
N PRO A 118 -5.09 -7.22 -6.75
CA PRO A 118 -5.88 -7.97 -7.74
C PRO A 118 -7.37 -7.61 -7.78
N PHE A 119 -7.87 -6.91 -6.78
CA PHE A 119 -9.28 -6.53 -6.63
C PHE A 119 -9.53 -5.08 -7.05
N GLY A 120 -8.51 -4.40 -7.58
CA GLY A 120 -8.61 -3.02 -8.03
C GLY A 120 -8.46 -1.99 -6.91
N ASN A 121 -7.97 -2.38 -5.73
CA ASN A 121 -7.67 -1.41 -4.67
C ASN A 121 -6.28 -0.80 -4.91
N PRO A 122 -6.14 0.53 -5.01
CA PRO A 122 -4.85 1.17 -5.17
C PRO A 122 -4.10 1.25 -3.84
N ILE A 123 -2.82 0.93 -3.90
CA ILE A 123 -1.88 0.96 -2.79
C ILE A 123 -0.78 1.96 -3.11
N GLU A 124 -0.63 2.98 -2.25
CA GLU A 124 0.52 3.88 -2.25
C GLU A 124 1.54 3.42 -1.21
N VAL A 125 2.82 3.39 -1.56
CA VAL A 125 3.88 3.20 -0.57
C VAL A 125 4.84 4.37 -0.66
N LYS A 126 4.96 5.12 0.43
CA LYS A 126 5.87 6.24 0.58
C LYS A 126 7.10 5.82 1.38
N GLY A 127 8.27 6.27 0.95
CA GLY A 127 9.53 6.09 1.65
C GLY A 127 10.05 7.44 2.14
N PHE A 128 10.57 7.50 3.36
CA PHE A 128 11.20 8.68 3.92
C PHE A 128 12.55 8.35 4.53
N SER A 129 13.51 9.28 4.44
CA SER A 129 14.80 9.15 5.12
C SER A 129 14.65 9.22 6.65
N SER A 130 13.64 9.95 7.15
CA SER A 130 13.21 9.92 8.55
C SER A 130 11.70 9.98 8.64
N LEU A 131 11.09 9.19 9.53
CA LEU A 131 9.64 9.23 9.75
C LEU A 131 9.19 10.53 10.44
N ASP A 132 10.11 11.28 11.05
CA ASP A 132 9.82 12.58 11.68
C ASP A 132 9.43 13.65 10.64
N THR A 133 9.78 13.46 9.37
CA THR A 133 9.51 14.42 8.29
C THR A 133 8.23 14.13 7.51
N VAL A 134 7.48 13.08 7.87
CA VAL A 134 6.26 12.65 7.16
C VAL A 134 5.23 13.78 7.04
N TYR A 135 5.18 14.66 8.04
CA TYR A 135 4.26 15.80 8.10
C TYR A 135 4.96 17.15 7.95
N ALA A 136 6.25 17.15 7.61
CA ALA A 136 6.98 18.38 7.31
C ALA A 136 6.53 18.96 5.96
N SER A 137 6.44 20.29 5.88
CA SER A 137 6.00 21.04 4.70
C SER A 137 7.11 21.94 4.18
#